data_AF-A0A973K314-F1
#
_entry.id   AF-A0A973K314-F1
#
_cell.length_a   1.000
_cell.length_b   1.000
_cell.length_c   1.000
_cell.angle_alpha   90.00
_cell.angle_beta   90.00
_cell.angle_gamma   90.00
#
_symmetry.space_group_name_H-M   'P 1'
#
loop_
_entity.id
_entity.type
_entity.pdbx_description
1 polymer ?
#
loop_
_entity_poly.entity_id
_entity_poly.type
_entity_poly.pdbx_seq_one_letter_code
_entity_poly.pdbx_strand_id
1 'polypeptide(L)'
;GAEARAAVRAALRRPVEERREQHRPSRRSSEPLVLASGNLGLISFPDVPHRMTKEEIDARHPALLTTLANHPGIGFLLVRSEEHGGVVLGPFGTEIPVDELDQNPGPLAAFGPGAADAVRRTHGFAHTADIMVNSSYDPDDGEVLAFEEQIGSHGGLGGAQGRPFLLSPAALSAPVDDDQELVGAEQVHHVLRRWLRESDGPQVPLPERQDERRAA
;
A
#
# COMPACT_ATOMS: atom_id res chain seq x y z
N GLY A 1 13.43 -3.18 11.15
CA GLY A 1 13.00 -4.33 10.33
C GLY A 1 14.03 -4.58 9.25
N ALA A 2 14.24 -5.86 8.89
CA ALA A 2 15.16 -6.27 7.83
C ALA A 2 14.83 -5.61 6.47
N GLU A 3 13.55 -5.30 6.23
CA GLU A 3 13.05 -4.63 5.02
C GLU A 3 13.55 -3.19 4.87
N ALA A 4 13.57 -2.41 5.95
CA ALA A 4 14.12 -1.05 5.92
C ALA A 4 15.61 -1.04 5.55
N ARG A 5 16.35 -2.12 5.87
CA ARG A 5 17.75 -2.26 5.47
C ARG A 5 17.90 -2.74 4.02
N ALA A 6 16.97 -3.53 3.49
CA ALA A 6 16.97 -3.95 2.09
C ALA A 6 16.62 -2.78 1.15
N ALA A 7 15.60 -1.99 1.49
CA ALA A 7 15.20 -0.80 0.72
C ALA A 7 16.28 0.29 0.70
N VAL A 8 16.93 0.56 1.85
CA VAL A 8 18.06 1.50 1.93
C VAL A 8 19.30 0.98 1.19
N ARG A 9 19.51 -0.35 1.14
CA ARG A 9 20.65 -0.95 0.41
C ARG A 9 20.47 -0.92 -1.10
N ALA A 10 19.25 -1.08 -1.60
CA ALA A 10 18.93 -0.90 -3.02
C ALA A 10 19.15 0.56 -3.47
N ALA A 11 18.86 1.54 -2.60
CA ALA A 11 19.05 2.96 -2.88
C ALA A 11 20.52 3.42 -2.91
N LEU A 12 21.46 2.70 -2.28
CA LEU A 12 22.83 3.17 -2.05
C LEU A 12 23.93 2.52 -2.93
N ARG A 13 23.59 1.67 -3.91
CA ARG A 13 24.55 1.05 -4.86
C ARG A 13 25.90 0.61 -4.23
N ARG A 14 25.89 -0.04 -3.06
CA ARG A 14 27.09 -0.67 -2.50
C ARG A 14 27.10 -2.17 -2.85
N PRO A 15 28.15 -2.68 -3.52
CA PRO A 15 28.22 -4.10 -3.83
C PRO A 15 28.55 -4.88 -2.56
N VAL A 16 27.75 -5.91 -2.27
CA VAL A 16 28.09 -6.97 -1.33
C VAL A 16 28.81 -8.04 -2.15
N GLU A 17 30.08 -8.29 -1.82
CA GLU A 17 30.83 -9.40 -2.39
C GLU A 17 30.40 -10.71 -1.73
N GLU A 18 29.54 -11.49 -2.38
CA GLU A 18 29.43 -12.93 -2.12
C GLU A 18 29.30 -13.71 -3.45
N ARG A 19 30.30 -14.57 -3.66
CA ARG A 19 30.46 -15.68 -4.63
C ARG A 19 30.05 -15.45 -6.10
N ARG A 20 31.07 -15.27 -6.94
CA ARG A 20 31.00 -15.23 -8.41
C ARG A 20 30.41 -16.51 -9.01
N GLU A 21 29.16 -16.45 -9.45
CA GLU A 21 28.75 -17.06 -10.71
C GLU A 21 28.75 -15.98 -11.79
N GLN A 22 29.50 -16.19 -12.86
CA GLN A 22 29.70 -15.23 -13.94
C GLN A 22 28.41 -15.09 -14.77
N HIS A 23 27.45 -14.32 -14.28
CA HIS A 23 26.33 -13.86 -15.10
C HIS A 23 26.83 -12.74 -16.03
N ARG A 24 27.01 -13.08 -17.31
CA ARG A 24 27.16 -12.09 -18.39
C ARG A 24 26.00 -11.08 -18.30
N PRO A 25 26.22 -9.76 -18.43
CA PRO A 25 25.12 -8.80 -18.43
C PRO A 25 24.39 -8.87 -19.77
N SER A 26 23.44 -9.79 -19.89
CA SER A 26 22.47 -9.82 -20.98
C SER A 26 21.21 -9.05 -20.57
N ARG A 27 20.89 -7.97 -21.30
CA ARG A 27 19.53 -7.37 -21.43
C ARG A 27 18.64 -7.28 -20.17
N ARG A 28 19.15 -6.85 -19.01
CA ARG A 28 18.37 -6.74 -17.75
C ARG A 28 17.30 -5.64 -17.72
N SER A 29 16.95 -4.97 -18.82
CA SER A 29 15.93 -3.91 -18.77
C SER A 29 14.50 -4.41 -18.96
N SER A 30 14.27 -5.60 -19.53
CA SER A 30 12.94 -6.02 -19.99
C SER A 30 12.20 -7.02 -19.08
N GLU A 31 12.77 -7.40 -17.95
CA GLU A 31 12.11 -8.33 -17.02
C GLU A 31 11.17 -7.58 -16.05
N PRO A 32 9.95 -8.08 -15.82
CA PRO A 32 9.04 -7.51 -14.82
C PRO A 32 9.66 -7.60 -13.44
N LEU A 33 9.53 -6.53 -12.65
CA LEU A 33 9.83 -6.54 -11.22
C LEU A 33 8.58 -6.99 -10.47
N VAL A 34 8.70 -8.05 -9.67
CA VAL A 34 7.63 -8.54 -8.80
C VAL A 34 8.09 -8.42 -7.36
N LEU A 35 7.33 -7.69 -6.55
CA LEU A 35 7.55 -7.54 -5.11
C LEU A 35 6.35 -8.12 -4.36
N ALA A 36 6.62 -9.06 -3.46
CA ALA A 36 5.65 -9.53 -2.48
C ALA A 36 5.85 -8.76 -1.16
N SER A 37 4.76 -8.31 -0.55
CA SER A 37 4.74 -7.73 0.78
C SER A 37 3.49 -8.24 1.49
N GLY A 38 3.66 -9.22 2.38
CA GLY A 38 2.56 -9.97 2.97
C GLY A 38 1.55 -10.46 1.93
N ASN A 39 0.32 -9.99 2.02
CA ASN A 39 -0.80 -10.42 1.19
C ASN A 39 -1.07 -9.48 -0.01
N LEU A 40 -0.09 -8.60 -0.30
CA LEU A 40 -0.06 -7.63 -1.39
C LEU A 40 1.10 -7.92 -2.35
N GLY A 41 0.80 -8.02 -3.64
CA GLY A 41 1.77 -8.15 -4.72
C GLY A 41 1.84 -6.87 -5.55
N LEU A 42 3.05 -6.46 -5.92
CA LEU A 42 3.30 -5.30 -6.78
C LEU A 42 4.11 -5.76 -7.99
N ILE A 43 3.55 -5.59 -9.18
CA ILE A 43 4.20 -5.94 -10.45
C ILE A 43 4.44 -4.66 -11.24
N SER A 44 5.69 -4.43 -11.63
CA SER A 44 6.09 -3.27 -12.43
C SER A 44 6.93 -3.65 -13.65
N PHE A 45 6.80 -2.89 -14.73
CA PHE A 45 7.57 -3.04 -15.97
C PHE A 45 8.57 -1.89 -16.11
N PRO A 46 9.78 -1.99 -15.53
CA PRO A 46 10.70 -0.87 -15.39
C PRO A 46 11.31 -0.36 -16.71
N ASP A 47 11.11 -1.05 -17.83
CA ASP A 47 11.46 -0.53 -19.16
C ASP A 47 10.44 0.48 -19.71
N VAL A 48 9.27 0.61 -19.08
CA VAL A 48 8.27 1.61 -19.43
C VAL A 48 8.35 2.77 -18.43
N PRO A 49 8.50 4.03 -18.89
CA PRO A 49 8.72 5.18 -18.00
C PRO A 49 7.44 5.68 -17.31
N HIS A 50 6.30 5.08 -17.61
CA HIS A 50 4.99 5.43 -17.07
C HIS A 50 4.28 4.19 -16.51
N ARG A 51 3.29 4.41 -15.64
CA ARG A 51 2.41 3.35 -15.19
C ARG A 51 1.54 2.87 -16.37
N MET A 52 1.77 1.64 -16.80
CA MET A 52 1.10 1.01 -17.92
C MET A 52 -0.40 0.88 -17.68
N THR A 53 -1.18 0.99 -18.74
CA THR A 53 -2.61 0.75 -18.74
C THR A 53 -2.92 -0.74 -18.92
N LYS A 54 -4.13 -1.14 -18.54
CA LYS A 54 -4.69 -2.48 -18.76
C LYS A 54 -4.55 -2.86 -20.23
N GLU A 55 -4.88 -1.92 -21.13
CA GLU A 55 -4.83 -2.10 -22.57
C GLU A 55 -3.39 -2.33 -23.07
N GLU A 56 -2.42 -1.55 -22.60
CA GLU A 56 -0.99 -1.74 -22.89
C GLU A 56 -0.49 -3.10 -22.36
N ILE A 57 -0.89 -3.48 -21.14
CA ILE A 57 -0.52 -4.75 -20.52
C ILE A 57 -1.12 -5.93 -21.29
N ASP A 58 -2.40 -5.88 -21.65
CA ASP A 58 -3.08 -6.93 -22.43
C ASP A 58 -2.45 -7.11 -23.81
N ALA A 59 -2.05 -6.00 -24.47
CA ALA A 59 -1.37 -6.06 -25.76
C ALA A 59 0.05 -6.65 -25.67
N ARG A 60 0.80 -6.29 -24.62
CA ARG A 60 2.19 -6.73 -24.42
C ARG A 60 2.29 -8.14 -23.84
N HIS A 61 1.36 -8.51 -22.96
CA HIS A 61 1.32 -9.77 -22.21
C HIS A 61 -0.09 -10.38 -22.26
N PRO A 62 -0.49 -10.96 -23.42
CA PRO A 62 -1.82 -11.51 -23.59
C PRO A 62 -2.18 -12.53 -22.49
N ALA A 63 -3.42 -12.42 -21.98
CA ALA A 63 -4.00 -13.24 -20.91
C ALA A 63 -3.34 -13.12 -19.52
N LEU A 64 -2.34 -12.27 -19.31
CA LEU A 64 -1.71 -12.09 -17.98
C LEU A 64 -2.74 -11.65 -16.94
N LEU A 65 -3.46 -10.55 -17.20
CA LEU A 65 -4.42 -9.99 -16.25
C LEU A 65 -5.58 -10.96 -16.01
N THR A 66 -6.12 -11.56 -17.06
CA THR A 66 -7.18 -12.57 -16.94
C THR A 66 -6.73 -13.78 -16.12
N THR A 67 -5.49 -14.26 -16.33
CA THR A 67 -4.96 -15.42 -15.59
C THR A 67 -4.82 -15.09 -14.10
N LEU A 68 -4.25 -13.93 -13.78
CA LEU A 68 -4.09 -13.48 -12.39
C LEU A 68 -5.45 -13.26 -11.71
N ALA A 69 -6.39 -12.58 -12.38
CA ALA A 69 -7.71 -12.29 -11.81
C ALA A 69 -8.57 -13.53 -11.57
N ASN A 70 -8.31 -14.64 -12.27
CA ASN A 70 -8.99 -15.93 -12.05
C ASN A 70 -8.21 -16.88 -11.13
N HIS A 71 -7.03 -16.49 -10.64
CA HIS A 71 -6.28 -17.34 -9.73
C HIS A 71 -6.99 -17.40 -8.36
N PRO A 72 -7.26 -18.59 -7.79
CA PRO A 72 -8.06 -18.71 -6.57
C PRO A 72 -7.43 -18.04 -5.35
N GLY A 73 -6.11 -17.83 -5.35
CA GLY A 73 -5.41 -17.11 -4.29
C GLY A 73 -5.36 -15.59 -4.44
N ILE A 74 -5.96 -15.04 -5.50
CA ILE A 74 -6.00 -13.59 -5.77
C ILE A 74 -7.46 -13.13 -5.60
N GLY A 75 -7.65 -12.10 -4.77
CA GLY A 75 -8.96 -11.52 -4.51
C GLY A 75 -9.34 -10.49 -5.57
N PHE A 76 -8.39 -9.62 -5.93
CA PHE A 76 -8.57 -8.66 -7.01
C PHE A 76 -7.23 -8.12 -7.53
N LEU A 77 -7.26 -7.53 -8.72
CA LEU A 77 -6.19 -6.69 -9.26
C LEU A 77 -6.66 -5.24 -9.30
N LEU A 78 -5.75 -4.30 -9.08
CA LEU A 78 -5.94 -2.88 -9.38
C LEU A 78 -4.95 -2.48 -10.48
N VAL A 79 -5.49 -2.04 -11.61
CA VAL A 79 -4.73 -1.59 -12.78
C VAL A 79 -5.19 -0.22 -13.23
N ARG A 80 -4.34 0.49 -13.99
CA ARG A 80 -4.74 1.71 -14.70
C ARG A 80 -5.53 1.32 -15.94
N SER A 81 -6.51 2.11 -16.36
CA SER A 81 -7.19 1.94 -17.65
C SER A 81 -7.15 3.25 -18.42
N GLU A 82 -7.03 3.18 -19.75
CA GLU A 82 -7.17 4.37 -20.61
C GLU A 82 -8.59 4.92 -20.60
N GLU A 83 -9.59 4.05 -20.54
CA GLU A 83 -11.01 4.42 -20.61
C GLU A 83 -11.54 4.93 -19.27
N HIS A 84 -11.22 4.21 -18.18
CA HIS A 84 -11.82 4.45 -16.86
C HIS A 84 -10.87 5.09 -15.84
N GLY A 85 -9.62 5.39 -16.24
CA GLY A 85 -8.56 5.84 -15.34
C GLY A 85 -8.01 4.69 -14.48
N GLY A 86 -8.87 4.00 -13.73
CA GLY A 86 -8.54 2.82 -12.94
C GLY A 86 -9.66 1.80 -12.93
N VAL A 87 -9.30 0.51 -12.93
CA VAL A 87 -10.25 -0.59 -12.81
C VAL A 87 -9.79 -1.63 -11.81
N VAL A 88 -10.76 -2.22 -11.11
CA VAL A 88 -10.60 -3.42 -10.30
C VAL A 88 -10.98 -4.62 -11.14
N LEU A 89 -10.08 -5.59 -11.27
CA LEU A 89 -10.33 -6.84 -11.98
C LEU A 89 -10.51 -8.00 -11.00
N GLY A 90 -11.45 -8.89 -11.29
CA GLY A 90 -11.73 -10.07 -10.49
C GLY A 90 -12.06 -11.30 -11.35
N PRO A 91 -12.45 -12.42 -10.73
CA PRO A 91 -12.73 -13.67 -11.44
C PRO A 91 -13.91 -13.52 -12.41
N PHE A 92 -13.99 -14.46 -13.36
CA PHE A 92 -15.08 -14.55 -14.34
C PHE A 92 -15.29 -13.31 -15.22
N GLY A 93 -14.22 -12.56 -15.47
CA GLY A 93 -14.26 -11.35 -16.31
C GLY A 93 -14.84 -10.14 -15.59
N THR A 94 -14.86 -10.14 -14.26
CA THR A 94 -15.28 -8.98 -13.47
C THR A 94 -14.31 -7.82 -13.71
N GLU A 95 -14.85 -6.67 -14.10
CA GLU A 95 -14.13 -5.42 -14.29
C GLU A 95 -15.02 -4.28 -13.81
N ILE A 96 -14.53 -3.50 -12.85
CA ILE A 96 -15.29 -2.42 -12.22
C ILE A 96 -14.43 -1.16 -12.20
N PRO A 97 -14.89 -0.05 -12.81
CA PRO A 97 -14.24 1.25 -12.67
C PRO A 97 -14.06 1.65 -11.21
N VAL A 98 -12.89 2.17 -10.85
CA VAL A 98 -12.57 2.61 -9.48
C VAL A 98 -13.56 3.67 -8.96
N ASP A 99 -14.09 4.50 -9.85
CA ASP A 99 -15.09 5.53 -9.53
C ASP A 99 -16.49 4.96 -9.27
N GLU A 100 -16.76 3.70 -9.62
CA GLU A 100 -18.06 3.04 -9.46
C GLU A 100 -18.13 2.09 -8.24
N LEU A 101 -17.00 1.88 -7.54
CA LEU A 101 -16.87 0.86 -6.49
C LEU A 101 -17.86 0.97 -5.32
N ASP A 102 -18.45 2.15 -5.04
CA ASP A 102 -19.41 2.30 -3.92
C ASP A 102 -20.75 1.64 -4.21
N GLN A 103 -21.19 1.68 -5.47
CA GLN A 103 -22.46 1.13 -5.89
C GLN A 103 -22.34 -0.36 -6.25
N ASN A 104 -21.13 -0.77 -6.65
CA ASN A 104 -20.82 -2.13 -7.02
C ASN A 104 -19.43 -2.51 -6.49
N PRO A 105 -19.31 -2.98 -5.24
CA PRO A 105 -18.01 -3.31 -4.66
C PRO A 105 -17.41 -4.58 -5.30
N GLY A 106 -18.22 -5.42 -5.94
CA GLY A 106 -17.79 -6.66 -6.60
C GLY A 106 -16.86 -7.50 -5.71
N PRO A 107 -15.60 -7.78 -6.14
CA PRO A 107 -14.66 -8.56 -5.35
C PRO A 107 -14.26 -7.86 -4.03
N LEU A 108 -14.44 -6.54 -3.91
CA LEU A 108 -14.13 -5.80 -2.68
C LEU A 108 -15.14 -6.05 -1.55
N ALA A 109 -16.32 -6.64 -1.84
CA ALA A 109 -17.37 -6.85 -0.84
C ALA A 109 -16.89 -7.65 0.39
N ALA A 110 -15.98 -8.60 0.18
CA ALA A 110 -15.42 -9.42 1.27
C ALA A 110 -14.54 -8.62 2.24
N PHE A 111 -13.96 -7.49 1.81
CA PHE A 111 -12.96 -6.74 2.58
C PHE A 111 -13.56 -5.70 3.55
N GLY A 112 -14.88 -5.52 3.50
CA GLY A 112 -15.62 -4.67 4.42
C GLY A 112 -15.63 -3.17 4.06
N PRO A 113 -16.22 -2.35 4.95
CA PRO A 113 -16.32 -0.90 4.75
C PRO A 113 -14.95 -0.24 4.55
N GLY A 114 -14.89 0.79 3.70
CA GLY A 114 -13.66 1.53 3.41
C GLY A 114 -12.69 0.86 2.42
N ALA A 115 -12.95 -0.39 2.00
CA ALA A 115 -12.12 -1.07 0.98
C ALA A 115 -12.08 -0.30 -0.35
N ALA A 116 -13.23 0.20 -0.81
CA ALA A 116 -13.32 1.02 -2.02
C ALA A 116 -12.47 2.31 -1.91
N ASP A 117 -12.54 3.00 -0.76
CA ASP A 117 -11.76 4.21 -0.51
C ASP A 117 -10.26 3.93 -0.43
N ALA A 118 -9.87 2.81 0.20
CA ALA A 118 -8.48 2.38 0.24
C ALA A 118 -7.94 2.10 -1.18
N VAL A 119 -8.75 1.45 -2.04
CA VAL A 119 -8.42 1.21 -3.45
C VAL A 119 -8.31 2.52 -4.24
N ARG A 120 -9.27 3.44 -4.09
CA ARG A 120 -9.24 4.78 -4.72
C ARG A 120 -8.00 5.56 -4.33
N ARG A 121 -7.73 5.66 -3.02
CA ARG A 121 -6.55 6.34 -2.49
C ARG A 121 -5.27 5.74 -3.05
N THR A 122 -5.18 4.41 -3.08
CA THR A 122 -4.01 3.71 -3.63
C THR A 122 -3.87 3.96 -5.13
N HIS A 123 -4.95 3.94 -5.90
CA HIS A 123 -4.92 4.25 -7.32
C HIS A 123 -4.38 5.67 -7.60
N GLY A 124 -4.68 6.63 -6.71
CA GLY A 124 -4.24 8.02 -6.83
C GLY A 124 -2.76 8.29 -6.59
N PHE A 125 -1.97 7.31 -6.11
CA PHE A 125 -0.54 7.53 -5.89
C PHE A 125 0.27 7.52 -7.18
N ALA A 126 1.21 8.46 -7.30
CA ALA A 126 2.10 8.61 -8.45
C ALA A 126 3.01 7.39 -8.71
N HIS A 127 3.21 6.55 -7.70
CA HIS A 127 4.13 5.40 -7.76
C HIS A 127 3.43 4.05 -7.53
N THR A 128 2.11 4.00 -7.73
CA THR A 128 1.39 2.73 -7.74
C THR A 128 1.91 1.85 -8.86
N ALA A 129 2.09 0.56 -8.56
CA ALA A 129 2.58 -0.42 -9.52
C ALA A 129 1.66 -0.55 -10.75
N ASP A 130 2.19 -1.11 -11.84
CA ASP A 130 1.42 -1.35 -13.06
C ASP A 130 0.25 -2.30 -12.77
N ILE A 131 0.54 -3.35 -12.00
CA ILE A 131 -0.46 -4.27 -11.46
C ILE A 131 -0.26 -4.37 -9.96
N MET A 132 -1.25 -3.92 -9.20
CA MET A 132 -1.35 -4.22 -7.78
C MET A 132 -2.25 -5.45 -7.60
N VAL A 133 -1.81 -6.42 -6.82
CA VAL A 133 -2.47 -7.70 -6.61
C VAL A 133 -2.82 -7.81 -5.13
N ASN A 134 -4.09 -7.89 -4.77
CA ASN A 134 -4.48 -8.28 -3.43
C ASN A 134 -4.82 -9.76 -3.41
N SER A 135 -4.31 -10.49 -2.44
CA SER A 135 -4.72 -11.87 -2.19
C SER A 135 -6.23 -12.00 -1.93
N SER A 136 -6.72 -13.23 -2.04
CA SER A 136 -8.04 -13.59 -1.55
C SER A 136 -8.11 -13.41 -0.03
N TYR A 137 -9.30 -13.13 0.47
CA TYR A 137 -9.60 -12.99 1.89
C TYR A 137 -10.83 -13.82 2.23
N ASP A 138 -10.71 -14.66 3.27
CA ASP A 138 -11.83 -15.37 3.86
C ASP A 138 -12.36 -14.57 5.07
N PRO A 139 -13.56 -13.97 4.99
CA PRO A 139 -14.12 -13.18 6.08
C PRO A 139 -14.61 -14.03 7.25
N ASP A 140 -14.89 -15.32 7.06
CA ASP A 140 -15.40 -16.19 8.12
C ASP A 140 -14.28 -16.56 9.10
N ASP A 141 -13.13 -16.95 8.56
CA ASP A 141 -11.93 -17.31 9.35
C ASP A 141 -10.98 -16.11 9.58
N GLY A 142 -11.18 -15.00 8.86
CA GLY A 142 -10.32 -13.83 8.93
C GLY A 142 -8.96 -14.02 8.27
N GLU A 143 -8.83 -14.99 7.38
CA GLU A 143 -7.56 -15.43 6.77
C GLU A 143 -7.27 -14.72 5.44
N VAL A 144 -6.00 -14.33 5.26
CA VAL A 144 -5.46 -13.82 3.99
C VAL A 144 -4.36 -14.74 3.50
N LEU A 145 -4.12 -14.77 2.19
CA LEU A 145 -3.02 -15.55 1.62
C LEU A 145 -1.78 -14.67 1.44
N ALA A 146 -0.73 -14.96 2.21
CA ALA A 146 0.56 -14.30 2.02
C ALA A 146 1.22 -14.77 0.71
N PHE A 147 1.80 -13.82 -0.04
CA PHE A 147 2.64 -14.10 -1.20
C PHE A 147 4.12 -14.30 -0.82
N GLU A 148 4.47 -14.17 0.45
CA GLU A 148 5.81 -14.37 0.99
C GLU A 148 5.87 -15.58 1.95
N GLU A 149 7.08 -16.08 2.22
CA GLU A 149 7.31 -17.26 3.06
C GLU A 149 7.26 -16.95 4.58
N GLN A 150 6.77 -15.77 4.97
CA GLN A 150 6.70 -15.36 6.38
C GLN A 150 5.43 -15.87 7.07
N ILE A 151 5.53 -16.09 8.38
CA ILE A 151 4.40 -16.54 9.22
C ILE A 151 3.40 -15.38 9.46
N GLY A 152 3.90 -14.15 9.55
CA GLY A 152 3.06 -12.95 9.64
C GLY A 152 2.83 -12.35 8.27
N SER A 153 1.66 -11.72 8.07
CA SER A 153 1.29 -11.09 6.81
C SER A 153 0.59 -9.76 7.05
N HIS A 154 0.83 -8.79 6.17
CA HIS A 154 0.23 -7.46 6.21
C HIS A 154 0.32 -6.77 4.84
N GLY A 155 -0.23 -5.56 4.74
CA GLY A 155 0.03 -4.63 3.64
C GLY A 155 -1.08 -4.56 2.61
N GLY A 156 -1.73 -5.69 2.31
CA GLY A 156 -2.96 -5.74 1.53
C GLY A 156 -4.21 -5.50 2.39
N LEU A 157 -5.37 -5.57 1.75
CA LEU A 157 -6.68 -5.58 2.40
C LEU A 157 -7.00 -6.96 2.96
N GLY A 158 -7.84 -6.98 4.00
CA GLY A 158 -8.36 -8.20 4.64
C GLY A 158 -7.58 -8.60 5.89
N GLY A 159 -8.18 -9.50 6.66
CA GLY A 159 -7.64 -10.05 7.89
C GLY A 159 -7.66 -9.09 9.08
N ALA A 160 -7.04 -9.52 10.18
CA ALA A 160 -7.08 -8.81 11.47
C ALA A 160 -6.47 -7.39 11.43
N GLN A 161 -5.61 -7.08 10.45
CA GLN A 161 -5.04 -5.73 10.25
C GLN A 161 -6.11 -4.66 10.00
N GLY A 162 -7.30 -5.05 9.52
CA GLY A 162 -8.44 -4.14 9.32
C GLY A 162 -9.21 -3.79 10.59
N ARG A 163 -8.80 -4.27 11.77
CA ARG A 163 -9.52 -4.06 13.05
C ARG A 163 -8.67 -3.30 14.09
N PRO A 164 -8.18 -2.09 13.78
CA PRO A 164 -7.44 -1.29 14.75
C PRO A 164 -8.35 -0.74 15.85
N PHE A 165 -7.76 -0.34 16.97
CA PHE A 165 -8.42 0.47 17.98
C PHE A 165 -7.48 1.56 18.49
N LEU A 166 -8.04 2.69 18.91
CA LEU A 166 -7.31 3.76 19.57
C LEU A 166 -7.74 3.82 21.04
N LEU A 167 -6.81 3.58 21.95
CA LEU A 167 -7.03 3.83 23.38
C LEU A 167 -6.67 5.30 23.68
N SER A 168 -7.66 6.08 24.07
CA SER A 168 -7.51 7.53 24.29
C SER A 168 -7.75 7.93 25.76
N PRO A 169 -7.03 8.94 26.30
CA PRO A 169 -7.29 9.47 27.64
C PRO A 169 -8.64 10.20 27.72
N ALA A 170 -9.44 9.90 28.75
CA ALA A 170 -10.76 10.54 28.95
C ALA A 170 -10.70 12.03 29.33
N ALA A 171 -9.53 12.55 29.71
CA ALA A 171 -9.34 13.96 30.05
C ALA A 171 -9.21 14.88 28.82
N LEU A 172 -9.04 14.30 27.63
CA LEU A 172 -8.90 15.01 26.36
C LEU A 172 -10.20 14.95 25.57
N SER A 173 -10.34 15.83 24.58
CA SER A 173 -11.47 15.78 23.65
C SER A 173 -11.59 14.40 22.97
N ALA A 174 -12.81 13.98 22.65
CA ALA A 174 -13.04 12.73 21.92
C ALA A 174 -12.26 12.74 20.58
N PRO A 175 -11.66 11.60 20.14
CA PRO A 175 -10.86 11.56 18.92
C PRO A 175 -11.58 12.15 17.71
N VAL A 176 -12.84 11.76 17.51
CA VAL A 176 -13.78 12.23 16.48
C VAL A 176 -15.18 12.35 17.10
N ASP A 177 -16.12 12.97 16.37
CA ASP A 177 -17.53 13.01 16.74
C ASP A 177 -18.16 11.61 16.65
N ASP A 178 -19.27 11.37 17.36
CA ASP A 178 -19.90 10.04 17.49
C ASP A 178 -20.37 9.42 16.16
N ASP A 179 -20.57 10.23 15.11
CA ASP A 179 -21.02 9.83 13.78
C ASP A 179 -19.86 9.65 12.78
N GLN A 180 -18.62 9.75 13.23
CA GLN A 180 -17.42 9.67 12.39
C GLN A 180 -16.52 8.51 12.79
N GLU A 181 -15.82 7.96 11.79
CA GLU A 181 -14.79 6.94 12.00
C GLU A 181 -13.41 7.50 11.64
N LEU A 182 -12.39 7.09 12.41
CA LEU A 182 -11.00 7.42 12.11
C LEU A 182 -10.45 6.45 11.06
N VAL A 183 -10.13 7.00 9.88
CA VAL A 183 -9.55 6.23 8.78
C VAL A 183 -8.10 6.66 8.55
N GLY A 184 -7.19 5.72 8.81
CA GLY A 184 -5.77 5.85 8.47
C GLY A 184 -4.95 6.75 9.40
N ALA A 185 -3.63 6.67 9.25
CA ALA A 185 -2.68 7.35 10.12
C ALA A 185 -2.72 8.89 10.02
N GLU A 186 -3.16 9.44 8.88
CA GLU A 186 -3.24 10.89 8.66
C GLU A 186 -4.30 11.53 9.58
N GLN A 187 -5.48 10.93 9.69
CA GLN A 187 -6.52 11.41 10.60
C GLN A 187 -6.10 11.24 12.06
N VAL A 188 -5.50 10.10 12.41
CA VAL A 188 -4.94 9.88 13.76
C VAL A 188 -3.89 10.93 14.09
N HIS A 189 -3.03 11.32 13.13
CA HIS A 189 -2.05 12.39 13.33
C HIS A 189 -2.71 13.72 13.71
N HIS A 190 -3.81 14.09 13.05
CA HIS A 190 -4.54 15.32 13.39
C HIS A 190 -5.14 15.29 14.80
N VAL A 191 -5.67 14.14 15.23
CA VAL A 191 -6.15 13.93 16.60
C VAL A 191 -5.01 14.11 17.61
N LEU A 192 -3.88 13.42 17.40
CA LEU A 192 -2.72 13.52 18.28
C LEU A 192 -2.17 14.96 18.34
N ARG A 193 -2.15 15.67 17.21
CA ARG A 193 -1.74 17.09 17.17
C ARG A 193 -2.68 18.00 17.92
N ARG A 194 -3.99 17.72 17.91
CA ARG A 194 -4.99 18.48 18.68
C ARG A 194 -4.80 18.24 20.17
N TRP A 195 -4.67 16.98 20.58
CA TRP A 195 -4.42 16.60 21.97
C TRP A 195 -3.14 17.15 22.57
N LEU A 196 -2.06 17.27 21.77
CA LEU A 196 -0.85 17.96 22.23
C LEU A 196 -1.17 19.40 22.64
N ARG A 197 -1.99 20.13 21.88
CA ARG A 197 -2.40 21.50 22.22
C ARG A 197 -3.33 21.58 23.43
N GLU A 198 -4.16 20.56 23.66
CA GLU A 198 -5.04 20.48 24.83
C GLU A 198 -4.28 20.11 26.11
N SER A 199 -3.23 19.30 25.97
CA SER A 199 -2.37 18.86 27.08
C SER A 199 -1.34 19.93 27.46
N ASP A 200 -0.99 20.80 26.52
CA ASP A 200 -0.05 21.90 26.71
C ASP A 200 -0.76 23.18 27.17
N GLY A 201 -0.77 23.41 28.49
CA GLY A 201 -0.72 24.78 29.03
C GLY A 201 0.49 25.56 28.47
N PRO A 202 0.64 26.86 28.79
CA PRO A 202 1.58 27.76 28.11
C PRO A 202 2.99 27.16 27.96
N GLN A 203 3.50 27.16 26.73
CA GLN A 203 4.83 26.64 26.39
C GLN A 203 5.91 27.49 27.07
N VAL A 204 6.73 26.89 27.92
CA VAL A 204 7.95 27.54 28.45
C VAL A 204 8.99 27.55 27.34
N PRO A 205 9.43 28.71 26.82
CA PRO A 205 10.48 28.74 25.81
C PRO A 205 11.75 28.11 26.37
N LEU A 206 12.41 27.25 25.59
CA LEU A 206 13.76 26.82 25.91
C LEU A 206 14.65 28.07 25.90
N PRO A 207 15.49 28.28 26.94
CA PRO A 207 16.40 29.41 26.95
C PRO A 207 17.29 29.34 25.70
N GLU A 208 17.35 30.45 24.95
CA GLU A 208 18.26 30.58 23.83
C GLU A 208 19.67 30.24 24.32
N ARG A 209 20.36 29.35 23.59
CA ARG A 209 21.76 29.05 23.86
C ARG A 209 22.50 30.38 23.80
N GLN A 210 22.95 30.88 24.95
CA GLN A 210 23.85 32.00 24.99
C GLN A 210 25.10 31.58 24.21
N ASP A 211 25.28 32.16 23.02
CA ASP A 211 26.57 32.12 22.35
C ASP A 211 27.57 32.72 23.33
N GLU A 212 28.42 31.88 23.91
CA GLU A 212 29.60 32.30 24.64
C GLU A 212 30.58 32.95 23.67
N ARG A 213 30.25 34.15 23.19
CA ARG A 213 31.26 35.13 22.81
C ARG A 213 31.91 35.62 24.09
N ARG A 214 32.87 34.86 24.60
CA ARG A 214 33.95 35.45 25.40
C ARG A 214 35.09 35.80 24.47
N ALA A 215 35.08 37.06 24.08
CA ALA A 215 36.30 37.79 23.78
C ALA A 215 37.18 37.82 25.05
N ALA A 216 38.42 37.38 24.90
CA ALA A 216 39.63 37.95 25.50
C ALA A 216 40.85 37.30 24.82
#